data_AF-A0A146KAH1-F1
#
_entry.id   AF-A0A146KAH1-F1
#
_cell.length_a   1.000
_cell.length_b   1.000
_cell.length_c   1.000
_cell.angle_alpha   90.00
_cell.angle_beta   90.00
_cell.angle_gamma   90.00
#
_symmetry.space_group_name_H-M   'P 1'
#
loop_
_entity.id
_entity.type
_entity.pdbx_description
1 polymer ?
#
loop_
_entity_poly.entity_id
_entity_poly.type
_entity_poly.pdbx_seq_one_letter_code
_entity_poly.pdbx_strand_id
1 'polypeptide(L)'
;ENETNQKIKDPKYYTEEQIILRAITESNAPKFLENDALLFNNILKDLLPGIEQPYIDYNVIKHELRVVLKSNTMNYLQAEDEYINKIIDLYMTINLRHGLMTLGNACSGKSMAIYGLMHTLNKLNEQET
;
A
#
# COMPACT_ATOMS: atom_id res chain seq x y z
N GLU A 1 -0.48 1.30 -30.14
CA GLU A 1 0.21 0.08 -29.71
C GLU A 1 0.92 0.40 -28.38
N ASN A 2 0.69 -0.15 -27.20
CA ASN A 2 -0.30 -1.07 -26.62
C ASN A 2 -0.13 -1.00 -25.08
N GLU A 3 -0.71 -0.03 -24.34
CA GLU A 3 -0.49 0.01 -22.86
C GLU A 3 -1.69 0.50 -22.02
N THR A 4 -2.92 0.47 -22.54
CA THR A 4 -4.12 0.94 -21.81
C THR A 4 -5.18 -0.14 -21.55
N ASN A 5 -4.77 -1.39 -21.36
CA ASN A 5 -5.71 -2.47 -21.03
C ASN A 5 -5.18 -3.44 -19.96
N GLN A 6 -4.66 -2.93 -18.84
CA GLN A 6 -4.86 -3.65 -17.58
C GLN A 6 -6.30 -3.41 -17.15
N LYS A 7 -7.23 -4.14 -17.78
CA LYS A 7 -8.63 -4.19 -17.36
C LYS A 7 -8.63 -4.45 -15.86
N ILE A 8 -9.24 -3.54 -15.12
CA ILE A 8 -9.70 -3.76 -13.75
C ILE A 8 -10.59 -5.00 -13.84
N LYS A 9 -10.00 -6.17 -13.61
CA LYS A 9 -10.74 -7.44 -13.55
C LYS A 9 -11.45 -7.39 -12.21
N ASP A 10 -12.79 -7.46 -12.22
CA ASP A 10 -13.54 -7.60 -10.98
C ASP A 10 -12.90 -8.70 -10.13
N PRO A 11 -12.85 -8.57 -8.78
CA PRO A 11 -12.19 -9.53 -7.90
C PRO A 11 -12.67 -10.98 -8.04
N LYS A 12 -13.79 -11.21 -8.75
CA LYS A 12 -14.32 -12.53 -9.16
C LYS A 12 -13.55 -13.20 -10.32
N TYR A 13 -12.63 -12.50 -11.00
CA TYR A 13 -11.92 -13.00 -12.18
C TYR A 13 -10.42 -13.27 -11.96
N TYR A 14 -9.95 -13.21 -10.71
CA TYR A 14 -8.58 -13.64 -10.37
C TYR A 14 -8.52 -15.16 -10.22
N THR A 15 -7.45 -15.77 -10.72
CA THR A 15 -7.22 -17.20 -10.48
C THR A 15 -6.83 -17.43 -9.03
N GLU A 16 -6.97 -18.66 -8.54
CA GLU A 16 -6.58 -19.02 -7.17
C GLU A 16 -5.09 -18.72 -6.92
N GLU A 17 -4.23 -18.98 -7.90
CA GLU A 17 -2.81 -18.70 -7.81
C GLU A 17 -2.51 -17.20 -7.71
N GLN A 18 -3.27 -16.34 -8.41
CA GLN A 18 -3.13 -14.89 -8.29
C GLN A 18 -3.55 -14.38 -6.91
N ILE A 19 -4.61 -14.97 -6.34
CA ILE A 19 -5.07 -14.65 -4.98
C ILE A 19 -4.02 -15.06 -3.96
N ILE A 20 -3.43 -16.25 -4.11
CA ILE A 20 -2.34 -16.75 -3.25
C ILE A 20 -1.11 -15.85 -3.36
N LEU A 21 -0.67 -15.53 -4.58
CA LEU A 21 0.47 -14.65 -4.83
C LEU A 21 0.28 -13.30 -4.13
N ARG A 22 -0.92 -12.72 -4.23
CA ARG A 22 -1.27 -11.47 -3.55
C ARG A 22 -1.21 -11.61 -2.04
N ALA A 23 -1.87 -12.62 -1.48
CA ALA A 23 -1.93 -12.83 -0.03
C ALA A 23 -0.53 -13.00 0.57
N ILE A 24 0.34 -13.75 -0.10
CA ILE A 24 1.73 -13.95 0.33
C ILE A 24 2.52 -12.63 0.21
N THR A 25 2.33 -11.86 -0.86
CA THR A 25 3.04 -10.59 -1.07
C THR A 25 2.63 -9.52 -0.06
N GLU A 26 1.33 -9.23 0.08
CA GLU A 26 0.82 -8.18 0.97
C GLU A 26 1.08 -8.48 2.45
N SER A 27 1.07 -9.75 2.84
CA SER A 27 1.37 -10.17 4.22
C SER A 27 2.82 -9.90 4.63
N ASN A 28 3.75 -9.85 3.67
CA ASN A 28 5.19 -9.83 3.94
C ASN A 28 5.90 -8.57 3.46
N ALA A 29 5.44 -7.91 2.39
CA ALA A 29 6.06 -6.69 1.85
C ALA A 29 6.32 -5.58 2.90
N PRO A 30 5.42 -5.31 3.86
CA PRO A 30 5.66 -4.28 4.89
C PRO A 30 6.82 -4.60 5.86
N LYS A 31 7.28 -5.86 5.91
CA LYS A 31 8.29 -6.35 6.84
C LYS A 31 9.68 -6.47 6.23
N PHE A 32 9.77 -6.37 4.90
CA PHE A 32 11.01 -6.62 4.18
C PHE A 32 11.96 -5.43 4.24
N LEU A 33 13.25 -5.75 4.37
CA LEU A 33 14.30 -4.85 3.92
C LEU A 33 14.44 -4.96 2.40
N GLU A 34 15.15 -4.02 1.78
CA GLU A 34 15.33 -3.97 0.33
C GLU A 34 15.91 -5.29 -0.24
N ASN A 35 16.91 -5.86 0.44
CA ASN A 35 17.52 -7.14 0.04
C ASN A 35 16.54 -8.31 0.17
N ASP A 36 15.69 -8.31 1.20
CA ASP A 36 14.69 -9.37 1.42
C ASP A 36 13.62 -9.32 0.34
N ALA A 37 13.21 -8.12 -0.08
CA ALA A 37 12.24 -7.95 -1.16
C ALA A 37 12.76 -8.53 -2.48
N LEU A 38 14.03 -8.31 -2.80
CA LEU A 38 14.65 -8.89 -3.99
C LEU A 38 14.69 -10.42 -3.92
N LEU A 39 15.14 -10.98 -2.80
CA LEU A 39 15.22 -12.43 -2.61
C LEU A 39 13.83 -13.09 -2.69
N PHE A 40 12.84 -12.49 -2.03
CA PHE A 40 11.46 -12.96 -2.04
C PHE A 40 10.87 -12.97 -3.44
N ASN A 41 11.10 -11.92 -4.24
CA ASN A 41 10.62 -11.86 -5.62
C ASN A 41 11.25 -12.94 -6.51
N ASN A 42 12.50 -13.31 -6.27
CA ASN A 42 13.15 -14.41 -7.01
C ASN A 42 12.55 -15.77 -6.61
N ILE A 43 12.33 -16.01 -5.32
CA ILE A 43 11.69 -17.24 -4.84
C ILE A 43 10.27 -17.37 -5.39
N LEU A 44 9.50 -16.26 -5.43
CA LEU A 44 8.15 -16.27 -6.01
C LEU A 44 8.14 -16.57 -7.50
N LYS A 45 9.11 -16.06 -8.27
CA LYS A 45 9.23 -16.37 -9.71
C LYS A 45 9.50 -17.85 -9.95
N ASP A 46 10.28 -18.48 -9.07
CA ASP A 46 10.57 -19.92 -9.15
C ASP A 46 9.35 -20.78 -8.75
N LEU A 47 8.57 -20.34 -7.76
CA LEU A 47 7.42 -21.08 -7.24
C LEU A 47 6.14 -20.91 -8.09
N LEU A 48 5.91 -19.71 -8.61
CA LEU A 48 4.70 -19.31 -9.34
C LEU A 48 5.08 -18.68 -10.70
N PRO A 49 5.67 -19.45 -11.63
CA PRO A 49 6.15 -18.92 -12.89
C PRO A 49 4.99 -18.46 -13.78
N GLY A 50 5.14 -17.27 -14.39
CA GLY A 50 4.18 -16.74 -15.37
C GLY A 50 2.88 -16.18 -14.79
N ILE A 51 2.77 -16.07 -13.46
CA ILE A 51 1.60 -15.48 -12.79
C ILE A 51 1.89 -14.01 -12.51
N GLU A 52 1.00 -13.13 -12.99
CA GLU A 52 1.07 -11.70 -12.71
C GLU A 52 0.35 -11.35 -11.42
N GLN A 53 0.94 -10.45 -10.62
CA GLN A 53 0.33 -9.94 -9.41
C GLN A 53 -0.95 -9.18 -9.76
N PRO A 54 -2.07 -9.46 -9.08
CA PRO A 54 -3.33 -8.77 -9.34
C PRO A 54 -3.21 -7.28 -8.99
N TYR A 55 -3.71 -6.42 -9.88
CA TYR A 55 -3.70 -4.98 -9.70
C TYR A 55 -4.80 -4.53 -8.72
N ILE A 56 -4.43 -3.67 -7.78
CA ILE A 56 -5.38 -3.03 -6.85
C ILE A 56 -5.17 -1.54 -6.94
N ASP A 57 -6.27 -0.83 -7.16
CA ASP A 57 -6.24 0.61 -7.27
C ASP A 57 -6.28 1.25 -5.88
N TYR A 58 -5.17 1.87 -5.48
CA TYR A 58 -5.07 2.72 -4.29
C TYR A 58 -4.96 4.21 -4.65
N ASN A 59 -5.20 4.59 -5.90
CA ASN A 59 -4.99 5.96 -6.40
C ASN A 59 -5.86 6.98 -5.68
N VAL A 60 -7.11 6.63 -5.33
CA VAL A 60 -8.02 7.51 -4.58
C VAL A 60 -7.41 7.88 -3.22
N ILE A 61 -7.01 6.88 -2.43
CA ILE A 61 -6.38 7.09 -1.12
C ILE A 61 -5.05 7.83 -1.28
N LYS A 62 -4.21 7.45 -2.26
CA LYS A 62 -2.93 8.13 -2.53
C LYS A 62 -3.11 9.60 -2.92
N HIS A 63 -4.16 9.92 -3.68
CA HIS A 63 -4.47 11.29 -4.07
C HIS A 63 -4.87 12.12 -2.86
N GLU A 64 -5.86 11.64 -2.09
CA GLU A 64 -6.33 12.36 -0.90
C GLU A 64 -5.23 12.48 0.15
N LEU A 65 -4.40 11.45 0.33
CA LEU A 65 -3.25 11.51 1.23
C LEU A 65 -2.27 12.62 0.85
N ARG A 66 -2.00 12.84 -0.45
CA ARG A 66 -1.16 13.96 -0.91
C ARG A 66 -1.75 15.32 -0.53
N VAL A 67 -3.08 15.45 -0.61
CA VAL A 67 -3.78 16.68 -0.22
C VAL A 67 -3.70 16.89 1.29
N VAL A 68 -3.96 15.84 2.07
CA VAL A 68 -3.93 15.88 3.54
C VAL A 68 -2.54 16.20 4.07
N LEU A 69 -1.48 15.55 3.55
CA LEU A 69 -0.11 15.80 4.00
C LEU A 69 0.33 17.25 3.75
N LYS A 70 -0.12 17.86 2.65
CA LYS A 70 0.16 19.27 2.31
C LYS A 70 -0.78 20.27 2.99
N SER A 71 -1.72 19.80 3.82
CA SER A 71 -2.65 20.68 4.51
C SER A 71 -2.04 21.28 5.78
N ASN A 72 -2.67 22.35 6.28
CA ASN A 72 -2.30 22.96 7.55
C ASN A 72 -2.41 21.98 8.73
N THR A 73 -3.36 21.04 8.69
CA THR A 73 -3.55 20.00 9.71
C THR A 73 -2.31 19.12 9.89
N MET A 74 -1.53 18.94 8.82
CA MET A 74 -0.30 18.16 8.81
C MET A 74 0.96 19.06 8.70
N ASN A 75 0.87 20.34 9.06
CA ASN A 75 2.01 21.28 9.02
C ASN A 75 2.78 21.29 7.68
N TYR A 76 2.08 21.09 6.55
CA TYR A 76 2.67 21.11 5.20
C TYR A 76 3.81 20.08 5.02
N LEU A 77 3.59 18.85 5.47
CA LEU A 77 4.53 17.74 5.28
C LEU A 77 4.84 17.48 3.79
N GLN A 78 6.08 17.06 3.52
CA GLN A 78 6.49 16.65 2.17
C GLN A 78 5.83 15.32 1.80
N ALA A 79 5.05 15.35 0.73
CA ALA A 79 4.31 14.19 0.23
C ALA A 79 5.14 13.44 -0.83
N GLU A 80 6.29 12.91 -0.41
CA GLU A 80 7.15 12.05 -1.24
C GLU A 80 6.46 10.72 -1.54
N ASP A 81 6.66 10.19 -2.75
CA ASP A 81 5.97 8.96 -3.20
C ASP A 81 6.33 7.75 -2.35
N GLU A 82 7.58 7.63 -1.92
CA GLU A 82 8.03 6.56 -1.02
C GLU A 82 7.31 6.63 0.34
N TYR A 83 7.14 7.84 0.88
CA TYR A 83 6.43 8.04 2.15
C TYR A 83 4.94 7.69 2.03
N ILE A 84 4.30 8.09 0.93
CA ILE A 84 2.92 7.74 0.61
C ILE A 84 2.77 6.22 0.49
N ASN A 85 3.67 5.56 -0.24
CA ASN A 85 3.63 4.11 -0.38
C ASN A 85 3.76 3.40 0.98
N LYS A 86 4.59 3.91 1.90
CA LYS A 86 4.67 3.38 3.28
C LYS A 86 3.41 3.58 4.09
N ILE A 87 2.68 4.67 3.87
CA ILE A 87 1.36 4.88 4.52
C ILE A 87 0.31 3.92 3.94
N ILE A 88 0.39 3.59 2.64
CA ILE A 88 -0.46 2.55 2.04
C ILE A 88 -0.11 1.17 2.59
N ASP A 89 1.17 0.83 2.76
CA ASP A 89 1.60 -0.41 3.42
C ASP A 89 1.03 -0.53 4.84
N LEU A 90 0.99 0.59 5.57
CA LEU A 90 0.35 0.68 6.88
C LEU A 90 -1.16 0.40 6.78
N TYR A 91 -1.86 1.04 5.84
CA TYR A 91 -3.30 0.81 5.60
C TYR A 91 -3.59 -0.66 5.27
N MET A 92 -2.81 -1.27 4.38
CA MET A 92 -2.95 -2.71 4.06
C MET A 92 -2.75 -3.57 5.31
N THR A 93 -1.73 -3.27 6.12
CA THR A 93 -1.46 -4.02 7.35
C THR A 93 -2.60 -3.91 8.36
N ILE A 94 -3.20 -2.73 8.51
CA ILE A 94 -4.37 -2.50 9.39
C ILE A 94 -5.56 -3.37 8.95
N ASN A 95 -5.81 -3.46 7.66
CA ASN A 95 -6.91 -4.29 7.14
C ASN A 95 -6.67 -5.80 7.34
N LEU A 96 -5.41 -6.23 7.35
CA LEU A 96 -5.05 -7.64 7.48
C LEU A 96 -4.93 -8.11 8.94
N ARG A 97 -4.58 -7.21 9.88
CA ARG A 97 -4.29 -7.58 11.27
C ARG A 97 -4.72 -6.48 12.23
N HIS A 98 -5.26 -6.87 13.39
CA HIS A 98 -5.62 -5.94 14.46
C HIS A 98 -4.40 -5.34 15.19
N GLY A 99 -3.27 -6.05 15.19
CA GLY A 99 -2.04 -5.61 15.84
C GLY A 99 -0.96 -5.29 14.82
N LEU A 100 -0.35 -4.11 14.93
CA LEU A 100 0.80 -3.69 14.13
C LEU A 100 1.76 -2.85 14.96
N MET A 101 3.00 -2.74 14.49
CA MET A 101 4.02 -1.88 15.09
C MET A 101 4.74 -1.10 14.00
N THR A 102 4.94 0.20 14.23
CA THR A 102 5.75 1.04 13.33
C THR A 102 7.17 1.14 13.88
N LEU A 103 8.15 0.68 13.11
CA LEU A 103 9.56 0.58 13.49
C LEU A 103 10.41 1.64 12.80
N GLY A 104 11.40 2.18 13.51
CA GLY A 104 12.39 3.12 12.97
C GLY A 104 12.88 4.14 13.99
N ASN A 105 13.92 4.89 13.63
CA ASN A 105 14.60 5.86 14.50
C ASN A 105 13.66 6.98 15.02
N ALA A 106 14.01 7.60 16.14
CA ALA A 106 13.27 8.75 16.65
C ALA A 106 13.15 9.85 15.57
N CYS A 107 12.05 10.60 15.59
CA CYS A 107 11.75 11.70 14.65
C CYS A 107 11.65 11.30 13.15
N SER A 108 11.54 10.01 12.82
CA SER A 108 11.41 9.55 11.42
C SER A 108 9.98 9.64 10.83
N GLY A 109 9.11 10.50 11.36
CA GLY A 109 7.75 10.70 10.82
C GLY A 109 6.74 9.55 11.01
N LYS A 110 7.03 8.56 11.87
CA LYS A 110 6.15 7.40 12.11
C LYS A 110 4.77 7.80 12.67
N SER A 111 4.74 8.64 13.70
CA SER A 111 3.47 9.13 14.26
C SER A 111 2.68 9.94 13.24
N MET A 112 3.38 10.76 12.44
CA MET A 112 2.75 11.54 11.36
C MET A 112 2.17 10.65 10.26
N ALA A 113 2.77 9.50 9.96
CA ALA A 113 2.23 8.55 8.99
C ALA A 113 0.86 7.99 9.44
N ILE A 114 0.74 7.66 10.74
CA ILE A 114 -0.51 7.20 11.34
C ILE A 114 -1.57 8.31 11.31
N TYR A 115 -1.20 9.54 11.71
CA TYR A 115 -2.14 10.67 11.68
C TYR A 115 -2.55 11.07 10.27
N GLY A 116 -1.62 11.04 9.31
CA GLY A 116 -1.91 11.29 7.90
C GLY A 116 -2.94 10.30 7.34
N LEU A 117 -2.78 9.02 7.66
CA LEU A 117 -3.77 7.99 7.29
C LEU A 117 -5.13 8.24 7.95
N MET A 118 -5.16 8.53 9.25
CA MET A 118 -6.38 8.83 10.00
C MET A 118 -7.17 10.00 9.38
N HIS A 119 -6.50 11.13 9.13
CA HIS A 119 -7.14 12.30 8.52
C HIS A 119 -7.62 12.03 7.09
N THR A 120 -6.87 11.23 6.33
CA THR A 120 -7.26 10.84 4.97
C THR A 120 -8.53 9.99 4.99
N LEU A 121 -8.61 8.97 5.84
CA LEU A 121 -9.78 8.10 5.93
C LEU A 121 -11.02 8.87 6.41
N ASN A 122 -10.88 9.76 7.38
CA ASN A 122 -11.99 10.61 7.83
C ASN A 122 -12.53 11.48 6.69
N LYS A 123 -11.64 12.13 5.93
CA LYS A 123 -12.04 12.99 4.82
C LYS A 123 -12.69 12.21 3.67
N LEU A 124 -12.20 11.00 3.38
CA LEU A 124 -12.85 10.13 2.39
C LEU A 124 -14.25 9.70 2.84
N ASN A 125 -14.42 9.35 4.11
CA ASN A 125 -15.72 9.00 4.67
C ASN A 125 -16.73 10.18 4.62
N GLU A 126 -16.25 11.41 4.86
CA GLU A 126 -17.07 12.63 4.72
C GLU A 126 -17.49 12.90 3.27
N GLN A 127 -16.71 12.48 2.27
CA GLN A 127 -17.06 12.65 0.84
C GLN A 127 -18.07 11.61 0.34
N GLU A 128 -18.15 10.44 0.99
CA GLU A 128 -19.07 9.36 0.65
C GLU A 128 -20.48 9.55 1.25
N THR A 129 -20.63 10.44 2.23
CA THR A 129 -21.90 10.70 2.95
C THR A 129 -22.63 11.91 2.37
#